data_AF-A0A7X8XX53-F1
#
_entry.id   AF-A0A7X8XX53-F1
#
_cell.length_a   1.000
_cell.length_b   1.000
_cell.length_c   1.000
_cell.angle_alpha   90.00
_cell.angle_beta   90.00
_cell.angle_gamma   90.00
#
_symmetry.space_group_name_H-M   'P 1'
#
loop_
_entity.id
_entity.type
_entity.pdbx_description
1 polymer ?
#
loop_
_entity_poly.entity_id
_entity_poly.type
_entity_poly.pdbx_seq_one_letter_code
_entity_poly.pdbx_strand_id
1 'polypeptide(L)' 'LPETKDPGQRQACRCAPSRDVGMYDSCPAGCVYCYAVRDFNQARLNRRRHDPLATTMLPLD' A
#
# COMPACT_ATOMS: atom_id res chain seq x y z
N LEU A 1 -8.17 3.65 13.34
CA LEU A 1 -6.75 3.21 13.20
C LEU A 1 -6.45 2.24 14.33
N PRO A 2 -5.58 1.24 14.17
CA PRO A 2 -5.14 0.42 15.30
C PRO A 2 -4.56 1.34 16.38
N GLU A 3 -4.99 1.20 17.62
CA GLU A 3 -4.56 2.08 18.71
C GLU A 3 -3.18 1.70 19.27
N THR A 4 -2.66 0.52 18.90
CA THR A 4 -1.46 -0.09 19.49
C THR A 4 -0.24 0.00 18.57
N LYS A 5 0.92 0.27 19.17
CA LYS A 5 2.24 0.38 18.51
C LYS A 5 2.72 -0.99 17.99
N ASP A 6 3.60 -0.98 17.00
CA ASP A 6 4.24 -2.22 16.53
C ASP A 6 5.13 -2.84 17.62
N PRO A 7 5.22 -4.18 17.69
CA PRO A 7 6.17 -4.87 18.57
C PRO A 7 7.60 -4.37 18.36
N GLY A 8 8.28 -4.02 19.46
CA GLY A 8 9.66 -3.50 19.43
C GLY A 8 9.79 -1.98 19.20
N GLN A 9 8.69 -1.27 18.91
CA GLN A 9 8.73 0.18 18.81
C GLN A 9 8.97 0.82 20.18
N ARG A 10 9.97 1.71 20.28
CA ARG A 10 10.30 2.42 21.52
C ARG A 10 9.07 3.14 22.08
N GLN A 11 8.89 3.07 23.40
CA GLN A 11 7.76 3.70 24.10
C GLN A 11 7.65 5.20 23.78
N ALA A 12 8.79 5.90 23.74
CA ALA A 12 8.84 7.32 23.42
C ALA A 12 8.67 7.65 21.92
N CYS A 13 8.77 6.68 20.98
CA CYS A 13 8.52 7.01 19.57
C CYS A 13 7.05 7.36 19.36
N ARG A 14 6.76 8.35 18.53
CA ARG A 14 5.40 8.68 18.07
C ARG A 14 5.05 8.08 16.70
N CYS A 15 5.85 7.11 16.25
CA CYS A 15 5.63 6.42 14.99
C CYS A 15 4.22 5.78 14.98
N ALA A 16 3.49 5.90 13.87
CA ALA A 16 2.27 5.13 13.65
C ALA A 16 2.62 3.66 13.37
N PRO A 17 1.69 2.71 13.59
CA PRO A 17 1.89 1.32 13.21
C PRO A 17 2.14 1.20 11.71
N SER A 18 3.11 0.36 11.35
CA SER A 18 3.48 0.09 9.98
C SER A 18 2.33 -0.59 9.24
N ARG A 19 2.17 -0.21 7.99
CA ARG A 19 1.20 -0.76 7.06
C ARG A 19 1.87 -0.92 5.71
N ASP A 20 1.60 -2.06 5.08
CA ASP A 20 2.03 -2.30 3.72
C ASP A 20 1.29 -1.35 2.77
N VAL A 21 2.02 -0.73 1.85
CA VAL A 21 1.46 0.17 0.82
C VAL A 21 0.83 -0.62 -0.34
N GLY A 22 1.11 -1.92 -0.41
CA GLY A 22 0.73 -2.84 -1.48
C GLY A 22 1.82 -2.99 -2.53
N MET A 23 1.44 -3.61 -3.65
CA MET A 23 2.30 -3.68 -4.84
C MET A 23 2.43 -2.31 -5.50
N TYR A 24 3.58 -2.05 -6.11
CA TYR A 24 3.82 -0.80 -6.82
C TYR A 24 2.85 -0.66 -8.00
N ASP A 25 2.61 0.60 -8.40
CA ASP A 25 1.71 0.93 -9.51
C ASP A 25 0.31 0.30 -9.36
N SER A 26 -0.21 0.16 -8.12
CA SER A 26 -1.55 -0.39 -7.85
C SER A 26 -2.42 0.48 -6.92
N CYS A 27 -1.82 1.43 -6.19
CA CYS A 27 -2.53 2.28 -5.23
C CYS A 27 -3.26 3.44 -5.93
N PRO A 28 -4.59 3.60 -5.77
CA PRO A 28 -5.37 4.65 -6.43
C PRO A 28 -5.38 6.00 -5.67
N ALA A 29 -4.65 6.13 -4.55
CA ALA A 29 -4.79 7.26 -3.63
C ALA A 29 -4.32 8.62 -4.17
N GLY A 30 -3.45 8.65 -5.18
CA GLY A 30 -3.06 9.92 -5.82
C GLY A 30 -2.14 10.82 -5.00
N CYS A 31 -1.33 10.28 -4.09
CA CYS A 31 -0.47 11.08 -3.22
C CYS A 31 0.57 11.88 -4.04
N VAL A 32 0.67 13.19 -3.79
CA VAL A 32 1.60 14.11 -4.49
C VAL A 32 3.06 13.67 -4.38
N TYR A 33 3.43 13.04 -3.26
CA TYR A 33 4.78 12.55 -2.98
C TYR A 33 4.86 11.02 -3.03
N CYS A 34 4.02 10.37 -3.84
CA CYS A 34 4.06 8.92 -3.96
C CYS A 34 5.36 8.47 -4.64
N TYR A 35 6.11 7.59 -3.97
CA TYR A 35 7.26 6.92 -4.59
C TYR A 35 6.91 5.56 -5.20
N ALA A 36 5.76 4.98 -4.83
CA ALA A 36 5.37 3.63 -5.19
C ALA A 36 4.49 3.57 -6.46
N VAL A 37 3.94 4.71 -6.91
CA VAL A 37 3.13 4.81 -8.12
C VAL A 37 3.77 5.83 -9.06
N ARG A 38 4.22 5.36 -10.22
CA ARG A 38 4.85 6.16 -11.27
C ARG A 38 3.82 6.69 -12.27
N ASP A 39 2.74 5.96 -12.50
CA ASP A 39 1.62 6.36 -13.34
C ASP A 39 0.28 6.04 -12.66
N PHE A 40 -0.46 7.08 -12.29
CA PHE A 40 -1.76 6.92 -11.64
C PHE A 40 -2.85 6.36 -12.56
N ASN A 41 -2.74 6.52 -13.88
CA ASN A 41 -3.65 5.87 -14.83
C ASN A 41 -3.44 4.36 -14.83
N GLN A 42 -2.18 3.93 -14.87
CA GLN A 42 -1.83 2.52 -14.75
C GLN A 42 -2.27 1.95 -13.40
N ALA A 43 -2.05 2.66 -12.29
CA ALA A 43 -2.52 2.23 -10.98
C ALA A 43 -4.03 2.00 -10.90
N ARG A 44 -4.82 2.88 -11.55
CA ARG A 44 -6.28 2.70 -11.64
C ARG A 44 -6.68 1.50 -12.50
N LEU A 45 -5.96 1.23 -13.59
CA LEU A 45 -6.17 0.03 -14.42
C LEU A 45 -5.84 -1.24 -13.64
N ASN A 46 -4.68 -1.26 -13.00
CA ASN A 46 -4.20 -2.36 -12.17
C ASN A 46 -5.16 -2.67 -11.02
N ARG A 47 -5.62 -1.64 -10.30
CA ARG A 47 -6.64 -1.80 -9.25
C ARG A 47 -7.95 -2.41 -9.76
N ARG A 48 -8.37 -2.09 -11.00
CA ARG A 48 -9.58 -2.68 -11.62
C ARG A 48 -9.39 -4.14 -12.02
N ARG A 49 -8.15 -4.56 -12.32
CA ARG A 49 -7.82 -5.94 -12.70
C ARG A 49 -7.62 -6.87 -11.51
N HIS A 50 -7.52 -6.30 -10.29
CA HIS A 50 -7.34 -7.09 -9.08
C HIS A 50 -8.48 -8.11 -8.91
N ASP A 51 -8.11 -9.38 -8.83
CA ASP A 51 -8.98 -10.47 -8.41
C ASP A 51 -8.90 -10.64 -6.89
N PRO A 52 -10.00 -10.41 -6.14
CA PRO A 52 -10.02 -10.59 -4.69
C PRO A 52 -9.74 -12.01 -4.21
N LEU A 53 -9.85 -13.02 -5.09
CA LEU A 53 -9.55 -14.41 -4.78
C LEU A 53 -8.09 -14.79 -5.09
N ALA A 54 -7.34 -13.92 -5.77
CA ALA A 54 -5.93 -14.15 -6.04
C ALA A 54 -5.07 -13.92 -4.80
N THR A 55 -3.90 -14.59 -4.75
CA THR A 55 -2.94 -14.47 -3.65
C THR A 55 -2.11 -13.18 -3.73
N THR A 56 -2.11 -12.50 -4.87
CA THR A 56 -1.36 -11.26 -5.13
C THR A 56 -2.28 -10.16 -5.64
N MET A 57 -1.87 -8.90 -5.41
CA MET A 57 -2.66 -7.74 -5.85
C MET A 57 -2.72 -7.60 -7.37
N LEU A 58 -1.63 -7.94 -8.05
CA LEU A 58 -1.50 -7.95 -9.50
C LEU A 58 -1.12 -9.34 -9.99
N PRO A 59 -1.50 -9.71 -11.22
CA PRO A 59 -0.99 -10.93 -11.86
C PRO A 59 0.54 -10.93 -11.81
N LEU A 60 1.11 -12.06 -11.44
CA LEU A 60 2.52 -12.34 -11.65
C LEU A 60 2.65 -12.88 -13.07
N ASP A 61 3.49 -12.25 -13.88
CA ASP A 61 3.84 -12.75 -15.21
C ASP A 61 4.62 -14.07 -15.12
#